data_AF-A0A2A4RRU9-F1
#
_entry.id   AF-A0A2A4RRU9-F1
#
_cell.length_a   1.000
_cell.length_b   1.000
_cell.length_c   1.000
_cell.angle_alpha   90.00
_cell.angle_beta   90.00
_cell.angle_gamma   90.00
#
_symmetry.space_group_name_H-M   'P 1'
#
loop_
_entity.id
_entity.type
_entity.pdbx_description
1 polymer ?
#
loop_
_entity_poly.entity_id
_entity_poly.type
_entity_poly.pdbx_seq_one_letter_code
_entity_poly.pdbx_strand_id
1 'polypeptide(L)'
;MIVYSIQTDKANKKIFVMPPMNNKNRVGDIDDFDTGIKKSGNWVPPSVEWFDDDGRDLNKYKDPDISYISVPSSLIVSPYTQELIAHAVKDVAELLPIPFNNEAWYLLNVHNIIDAVDKENCKYNIRRNGEIGRMLKVAFFAEKIPHAKLFTVPEKRSTYYFAEHHPDNSENNFKHIVEKNNLFGIEFVKVWEG
;
A
#
# COMPACT_ATOMS: atom_id res chain seq x y z
N MET A 1 -21.18 -5.79 -1.16
CA MET A 1 -19.70 -5.83 -1.22
C MET A 1 -19.17 -4.65 -0.42
N ILE A 2 -18.09 -4.85 0.34
CA ILE A 2 -17.44 -3.78 1.10
C ILE A 2 -16.06 -3.51 0.50
N VAL A 3 -15.69 -2.25 0.34
CA VAL A 3 -14.33 -1.85 -0.06
C VAL A 3 -13.67 -1.09 1.09
N TYR A 4 -12.49 -1.57 1.47
CA TYR A 4 -11.61 -0.97 2.45
C TYR A 4 -10.47 -0.24 1.74
N SER A 5 -10.10 0.94 2.24
CA SER A 5 -8.82 1.58 1.94
C SER A 5 -7.83 1.13 3.01
N ILE A 6 -6.63 0.73 2.57
CA ILE A 6 -5.52 0.41 3.48
C ILE A 6 -4.81 1.71 3.81
N GLN A 7 -4.69 2.00 5.09
CA GLN A 7 -4.03 3.21 5.60
C GLN A 7 -2.98 2.81 6.62
N THR A 8 -1.95 3.63 6.80
CA THR A 8 -1.00 3.44 7.91
C THR A 8 -1.72 3.65 9.23
N ASP A 9 -1.54 2.71 10.16
CA ASP A 9 -2.06 2.86 11.53
C ASP A 9 -1.45 4.11 12.17
N LYS A 10 -2.27 4.93 12.83
CA LYS A 10 -1.82 6.13 13.56
C LYS A 10 -0.82 5.81 14.66
N ALA A 11 -0.87 4.61 15.23
CA ALA A 11 0.10 4.13 16.20
C ALA A 11 1.45 3.77 15.57
N ASN A 12 1.50 3.50 14.26
CA ASN A 12 2.75 3.30 13.54
C ASN A 12 3.54 4.61 13.47
N LYS A 13 4.71 4.63 14.11
CA LYS A 13 5.59 5.82 14.17
C LYS A 13 6.86 5.66 13.36
N LYS A 14 7.12 4.49 12.79
CA LYS A 14 8.34 4.23 12.02
C LYS A 14 7.97 4.06 10.55
N ILE A 15 8.44 5.00 9.73
CA ILE A 15 8.31 4.97 8.27
C ILE A 15 9.69 4.86 7.66
N PHE A 16 9.77 4.23 6.49
CA PHE A 16 10.99 4.17 5.72
C PHE A 16 11.14 5.43 4.86
N VAL A 17 12.39 5.84 4.69
CA VAL A 17 12.81 6.83 3.70
C VAL A 17 13.98 6.28 2.90
N MET A 18 14.16 6.86 1.72
CA MET A 18 15.41 6.70 1.00
C MET A 18 16.38 7.79 1.48
N PRO A 19 17.62 7.46 1.86
CA PRO A 19 18.59 8.45 2.28
C PRO A 19 18.84 9.48 1.16
N PRO A 20 19.19 10.73 1.49
CA PRO A 20 19.50 11.77 0.51
C PRO A 20 20.55 11.27 -0.49
N MET A 21 20.22 11.30 -1.78
CA MET A 21 21.07 10.76 -2.82
C MET A 21 22.41 11.50 -2.91
N ASN A 22 23.52 10.80 -2.68
CA ASN A 22 24.77 11.14 -3.37
C ASN A 22 24.60 10.71 -4.85
N ASN A 23 24.91 11.61 -5.78
CA ASN A 23 24.66 11.62 -7.25
C ASN A 23 24.87 10.33 -8.08
N LYS A 24 25.19 9.17 -7.50
CA LYS A 24 25.53 7.91 -8.20
C LYS A 24 24.42 6.84 -8.22
N ASN A 25 23.36 7.00 -7.44
CA ASN A 25 22.25 6.03 -7.35
C ASN A 25 20.93 6.63 -7.82
N ARG A 26 20.92 7.25 -9.01
CA ARG A 26 19.67 7.72 -9.62
C ARG A 26 18.76 6.53 -9.87
N VAL A 27 17.75 6.35 -9.03
CA VAL A 27 16.72 5.36 -9.25
C VAL A 27 15.77 5.88 -10.32
N GLY A 28 16.04 5.50 -11.57
CA GLY A 28 15.13 5.74 -12.69
C GLY A 28 13.87 4.86 -12.65
N ASP A 29 13.81 3.88 -11.73
CA ASP A 29 12.82 2.78 -11.71
C ASP A 29 11.92 2.74 -10.45
N ILE A 30 11.92 3.80 -9.63
CA ILE A 30 11.08 3.87 -8.42
C ILE A 30 9.79 4.65 -8.66
N ASP A 31 9.81 5.65 -9.54
CA ASP A 31 8.64 6.50 -9.83
C ASP A 31 7.49 5.75 -10.55
N ASP A 32 7.74 4.56 -11.08
CA ASP A 32 6.76 3.71 -11.77
C ASP A 32 6.28 2.52 -10.92
N PHE A 33 6.37 2.60 -9.58
CA PHE A 33 5.64 1.70 -8.68
C PHE A 33 4.12 1.83 -8.82
N ASP A 34 3.41 0.71 -8.64
CA ASP A 34 1.93 0.65 -8.69
C ASP A 34 1.35 1.18 -10.02
N THR A 35 2.11 1.06 -11.11
CA THR A 35 1.72 1.46 -12.47
C THR A 35 1.16 0.32 -13.31
N GLY A 36 1.02 -0.87 -12.72
CA GLY A 36 0.59 -2.09 -13.43
C GLY A 36 1.75 -2.87 -14.06
N ILE A 37 2.97 -2.34 -13.97
CA ILE A 37 4.18 -2.96 -14.48
C ILE A 37 4.81 -3.82 -13.38
N LYS A 38 5.13 -5.07 -13.74
CA LYS A 38 5.93 -5.97 -12.88
C LYS A 38 7.40 -5.59 -12.93
N LYS A 39 8.07 -5.64 -11.78
CA LYS A 39 9.45 -5.18 -11.59
C LYS A 39 10.44 -6.30 -11.27
N SER A 40 9.96 -7.49 -10.90
CA SER A 40 10.82 -8.62 -10.50
C SER A 40 11.89 -9.00 -11.52
N GLY A 41 11.65 -8.80 -12.82
CA GLY A 41 12.60 -9.15 -13.87
C GLY A 41 13.90 -8.32 -13.90
N ASN A 42 13.87 -7.08 -13.40
CA ASN A 42 15.01 -6.15 -13.41
C ASN A 42 15.14 -5.40 -12.07
N TRP A 43 14.72 -6.02 -10.97
CA TRP A 43 14.65 -5.35 -9.67
C TRP A 43 16.05 -5.00 -9.13
N VAL A 44 16.27 -3.71 -8.89
CA VAL A 44 17.45 -3.20 -8.18
C VAL A 44 16.98 -2.57 -6.88
N PRO A 45 17.27 -3.18 -5.71
CA PRO A 45 16.72 -2.70 -4.46
C PRO A 45 17.30 -1.33 -4.05
N PRO A 46 16.45 -0.36 -3.64
CA PRO A 46 16.94 0.86 -3.04
C PRO A 46 17.56 0.58 -1.65
N SER A 47 18.50 1.43 -1.25
CA SER A 47 18.83 1.56 0.18
C SER A 47 17.69 2.30 0.89
N VAL A 48 17.35 1.84 2.08
CA VAL A 48 16.32 2.45 2.92
C VAL A 48 16.82 2.60 4.35
N GLU A 49 16.25 3.55 5.07
CA GLU A 49 16.48 3.76 6.49
C GLU A 49 15.18 4.19 7.18
N TRP A 50 15.16 4.13 8.51
CA TRP A 50 14.08 4.75 9.26
C TRP A 50 14.18 6.27 9.14
N PHE A 51 13.04 6.94 9.00
CA PHE A 51 13.00 8.39 9.11
C PHE A 51 13.25 8.85 10.55
N ASP A 52 14.36 9.55 10.80
CA ASP A 52 14.81 10.01 12.12
C ASP A 52 15.11 11.52 12.22
N ASP A 53 14.88 12.28 11.15
CA ASP A 53 15.18 13.72 11.04
C ASP A 53 14.25 14.65 11.84
N ASP A 54 13.28 14.12 12.59
CA ASP A 54 12.32 14.93 13.37
C ASP A 54 12.58 14.93 14.88
N GLY A 55 13.73 14.40 15.31
CA GLY A 55 14.19 14.42 16.70
C GLY A 55 13.45 13.43 17.62
N ARG A 56 12.65 12.51 17.07
CA ARG A 56 12.04 11.43 17.84
C ARG A 56 13.06 10.35 18.18
N ASP A 57 13.01 9.85 19.41
CA ASP A 57 13.73 8.63 19.79
C ASP A 57 13.00 7.41 19.23
N LEU A 58 13.43 6.93 18.08
CA LEU A 58 12.83 5.78 17.40
C LEU A 58 12.86 4.51 18.26
N ASN A 59 13.79 4.37 19.21
CA ASN A 59 13.88 3.18 20.05
C ASN A 59 12.67 3.01 20.98
N LYS A 60 11.88 4.07 21.19
CA LYS A 60 10.64 4.02 21.99
C LYS A 60 9.46 3.39 21.27
N TYR A 61 9.56 3.24 19.95
CA TYR A 61 8.47 2.70 19.14
C TYR A 61 8.76 1.25 18.74
N LYS A 62 7.73 0.41 18.80
CA LYS A 62 7.75 -0.94 18.24
C LYS A 62 7.97 -0.85 16.73
N ASP A 63 8.79 -1.75 16.19
CA ASP A 63 8.88 -1.93 14.74
C ASP A 63 7.54 -2.45 14.18
N PRO A 64 7.03 -1.87 13.09
CA PRO A 64 5.83 -2.36 12.44
C PRO A 64 6.09 -3.63 11.64
N ASP A 65 5.07 -4.47 11.52
CA ASP A 65 5.04 -5.62 10.61
C ASP A 65 4.81 -5.16 9.16
N ILE A 66 4.09 -4.04 9.00
CA ILE A 66 3.82 -3.36 7.73
C ILE A 66 4.05 -1.85 7.93
N SER A 67 5.00 -1.28 7.20
CA SER A 67 5.29 0.15 7.18
C SER A 67 5.02 0.74 5.80
N TYR A 68 5.42 1.99 5.63
CA TYR A 68 5.30 2.78 4.42
C TYR A 68 6.64 3.43 4.09
N ILE A 69 6.95 3.55 2.80
CA ILE A 69 8.07 4.33 2.31
C ILE A 69 7.57 5.59 1.60
N SER A 70 8.14 6.76 1.92
CA SER A 70 7.67 8.04 1.38
C SER A 70 7.81 8.14 -0.14
N VAL A 71 8.86 7.56 -0.70
CA VAL A 71 9.13 7.46 -2.14
C VAL A 71 9.42 5.98 -2.44
N PRO A 72 8.58 5.28 -3.22
CA PRO A 72 7.55 5.79 -4.12
C PRO A 72 6.12 5.86 -3.55
N SER A 73 5.97 6.09 -2.25
CA SER A 73 4.63 6.12 -1.62
C SER A 73 3.95 4.73 -1.59
N SER A 74 4.71 3.70 -1.17
CA SER A 74 4.31 2.29 -1.20
C SER A 74 4.37 1.63 0.18
N LEU A 75 3.66 0.50 0.36
CA LEU A 75 3.85 -0.34 1.54
C LEU A 75 5.17 -1.10 1.48
N ILE A 76 5.74 -1.32 2.65
CA ILE A 76 6.90 -2.18 2.88
C ILE A 76 6.57 -3.13 4.03
N VAL A 77 6.84 -4.42 3.85
CA VAL A 77 6.50 -5.46 4.82
C VAL A 77 7.74 -6.12 5.41
N SER A 78 7.65 -6.52 6.67
CA SER A 78 8.69 -7.26 7.39
C SER A 78 8.89 -8.67 6.78
N PRO A 79 10.02 -9.35 7.07
CA PRO A 79 10.24 -10.73 6.63
C PRO A 79 9.11 -11.68 7.05
N TYR A 80 8.70 -11.61 8.32
CA TYR A 80 7.61 -12.44 8.85
C TYR A 80 6.28 -12.19 8.13
N THR A 81 5.94 -10.92 7.88
CA THR A 81 4.73 -10.58 7.14
C THR A 81 4.77 -11.10 5.71
N GLN A 82 5.93 -11.00 5.04
CA GLN A 82 6.11 -11.48 3.69
C GLN A 82 5.76 -12.98 3.59
N GLU A 83 6.26 -13.81 4.51
CA GLU A 83 5.97 -15.24 4.56
C GLU A 83 4.46 -15.54 4.63
N LEU A 84 3.73 -14.74 5.42
CA LEU A 84 2.29 -14.91 5.63
C LEU A 84 1.46 -14.48 4.42
N ILE A 85 1.77 -13.33 3.82
CA ILE A 85 0.90 -12.71 2.80
C ILE A 85 1.26 -13.11 1.37
N ALA A 86 2.45 -13.68 1.12
CA ALA A 86 2.97 -13.90 -0.22
C ALA A 86 1.99 -14.65 -1.13
N HIS A 87 1.39 -15.73 -0.64
CA HIS A 87 0.43 -16.49 -1.43
C HIS A 87 -0.85 -15.70 -1.73
N ALA A 88 -1.32 -14.89 -0.78
CA ALA A 88 -2.57 -14.14 -0.88
C ALA A 88 -2.50 -12.95 -1.87
N VAL A 89 -1.30 -12.44 -2.14
CA VAL A 89 -1.10 -11.28 -3.02
C VAL A 89 -0.42 -11.60 -4.35
N LYS A 90 0.08 -12.83 -4.55
CA LYS A 90 0.96 -13.21 -5.69
C LYS A 90 0.41 -12.91 -7.09
N ASP A 91 -0.91 -12.85 -7.24
CA ASP A 91 -1.58 -12.62 -8.52
C ASP A 91 -1.93 -11.15 -8.77
N VAL A 92 -1.78 -10.30 -7.75
CA VAL A 92 -2.14 -8.88 -7.79
C VAL A 92 -1.00 -7.93 -7.41
N ALA A 93 0.06 -8.45 -6.78
CA ALA A 93 1.22 -7.68 -6.36
C ALA A 93 2.51 -8.51 -6.37
N GLU A 94 3.63 -7.82 -6.37
CA GLU A 94 4.96 -8.38 -6.13
C GLU A 94 5.48 -7.93 -4.77
N LEU A 95 6.22 -8.81 -4.10
CA LEU A 95 6.97 -8.52 -2.89
C LEU A 95 8.45 -8.43 -3.27
N LEU A 96 8.93 -7.21 -3.42
CA LEU A 96 10.26 -6.90 -3.97
C LEU A 96 11.26 -6.73 -2.82
N PRO A 97 12.26 -7.62 -2.69
CA PRO A 97 13.15 -7.64 -1.53
C PRO A 97 14.03 -6.39 -1.48
N ILE A 98 14.21 -5.83 -0.28
CA ILE A 98 15.11 -4.71 -0.01
C ILE A 98 15.95 -5.01 1.24
N PRO A 99 17.27 -4.75 1.19
CA PRO A 99 18.14 -5.00 2.33
C PRO A 99 17.95 -3.91 3.40
N PHE A 100 17.70 -4.32 4.64
CA PHE A 100 17.59 -3.42 5.78
C PHE A 100 18.05 -4.14 7.06
N ASN A 101 19.01 -3.58 7.79
CA ASN A 101 19.53 -4.13 9.06
C ASN A 101 19.88 -5.64 9.02
N ASN A 102 20.56 -6.09 7.97
CA ASN A 102 20.94 -7.50 7.72
C ASN A 102 19.76 -8.46 7.46
N GLU A 103 18.55 -7.95 7.25
CA GLU A 103 17.37 -8.70 6.84
C GLU A 103 16.83 -8.20 5.51
N ALA A 104 15.93 -8.98 4.91
CA ALA A 104 15.19 -8.59 3.71
C ALA A 104 13.79 -8.14 4.10
N TRP A 105 13.53 -6.84 3.98
CA TRP A 105 12.16 -6.31 3.96
C TRP A 105 11.64 -6.34 2.52
N TYR A 106 10.35 -6.09 2.29
CA TYR A 106 9.78 -6.23 0.95
C TYR A 106 8.87 -5.07 0.59
N LEU A 107 9.18 -4.37 -0.50
CA LEU A 107 8.29 -3.38 -1.10
C LEU A 107 7.14 -4.08 -1.83
N LEU A 108 5.91 -3.65 -1.56
CA LEU A 108 4.72 -4.20 -2.18
C LEU A 108 4.38 -3.42 -3.45
N ASN A 109 4.68 -3.98 -4.63
CA ASN A 109 4.29 -3.40 -5.92
C ASN A 109 2.95 -3.98 -6.38
N VAL A 110 1.85 -3.24 -6.22
CA VAL A 110 0.50 -3.65 -6.62
C VAL A 110 0.30 -3.36 -8.11
N HIS A 111 0.37 -4.40 -8.93
CA HIS A 111 0.16 -4.29 -10.36
C HIS A 111 -1.31 -4.48 -10.79
N ASN A 112 -2.20 -4.79 -9.85
CA ASN A 112 -3.63 -4.92 -10.10
C ASN A 112 -4.34 -3.54 -10.09
N ILE A 113 -4.34 -2.87 -11.24
CA ILE A 113 -5.03 -1.59 -11.45
C ILE A 113 -6.41 -1.82 -12.02
N ILE A 114 -7.44 -1.31 -11.35
CA ILE A 114 -8.85 -1.51 -11.73
C ILE A 114 -9.52 -0.16 -11.99
N ASP A 115 -10.04 0.04 -13.20
CA ASP A 115 -10.86 1.20 -13.57
C ASP A 115 -12.33 1.01 -13.13
N ALA A 116 -12.55 1.10 -11.82
CA ALA A 116 -13.85 0.86 -11.18
C ALA A 116 -14.44 2.10 -10.50
N VAL A 117 -13.82 3.27 -10.59
CA VAL A 117 -14.31 4.47 -9.90
C VAL A 117 -15.56 5.03 -10.58
N ASP A 118 -16.65 5.13 -9.83
CA ASP A 118 -17.85 5.85 -10.24
C ASP A 118 -17.66 7.34 -9.95
N LYS A 119 -17.17 8.06 -10.97
CA LYS A 119 -16.82 9.47 -10.88
C LYS A 119 -18.03 10.36 -10.56
N GLU A 120 -19.23 9.96 -10.99
CA GLU A 120 -20.46 10.73 -10.79
C GLU A 120 -20.93 10.67 -9.33
N ASN A 121 -20.74 9.52 -8.68
CA ASN A 121 -21.11 9.31 -7.28
C ASN A 121 -19.98 9.58 -6.27
N CYS A 122 -18.78 9.91 -6.74
CA CYS A 122 -17.69 10.37 -5.89
C CYS A 122 -17.97 11.76 -5.29
N LYS A 123 -17.45 12.03 -4.09
CA LYS A 123 -17.46 13.37 -3.50
C LYS A 123 -16.10 14.03 -3.63
N TYR A 124 -16.09 15.25 -4.14
CA TYR A 124 -14.87 16.04 -4.31
C TYR A 124 -14.90 17.29 -3.44
N ASN A 125 -13.71 17.78 -3.08
CA ASN A 125 -13.56 19.15 -2.64
C ASN A 125 -13.78 20.07 -3.85
N ILE A 126 -14.54 21.14 -3.67
CA ILE A 126 -14.60 22.22 -4.65
C ILE A 126 -13.70 23.35 -4.15
N ARG A 127 -12.73 23.75 -4.98
CA ARG A 127 -11.80 24.83 -4.67
C ARG A 127 -12.53 26.18 -4.69
N ARG A 128 -11.91 27.22 -4.12
CA ARG A 128 -12.50 28.57 -4.08
C ARG A 128 -12.83 29.15 -5.47
N ASN A 129 -12.14 28.70 -6.51
CA ASN A 129 -12.37 29.09 -7.91
C ASN A 129 -13.43 28.24 -8.63
N GLY A 130 -14.11 27.32 -7.94
CA GLY A 130 -15.12 26.43 -8.51
C GLY A 130 -14.56 25.15 -9.15
N GLU A 131 -13.24 24.98 -9.22
CA GLU A 131 -12.63 23.78 -9.79
C GLU A 131 -12.81 22.56 -8.87
N ILE A 132 -12.99 21.40 -9.50
CA ILE A 132 -12.96 20.10 -8.81
C ILE A 132 -11.55 19.86 -8.29
N GLY A 133 -11.44 19.78 -6.97
CA GLY A 133 -10.21 19.45 -6.24
C GLY A 133 -10.12 17.97 -5.89
N ARG A 134 -9.48 17.67 -4.75
CA ARG A 134 -9.22 16.29 -4.31
C ARG A 134 -10.52 15.50 -4.08
N MET A 135 -10.49 14.22 -4.40
CA MET A 135 -11.57 13.27 -4.08
C MET A 135 -11.59 12.98 -2.56
N LEU A 136 -12.70 13.34 -1.92
CA LEU A 136 -12.97 13.20 -0.48
C LEU A 136 -13.62 11.85 -0.14
N LYS A 137 -14.55 11.37 -0.98
CA LYS A 137 -15.16 10.04 -0.85
C LYS A 137 -15.19 9.37 -2.20
N VAL A 138 -14.78 8.11 -2.24
CA VAL A 138 -14.77 7.28 -3.45
C VAL A 138 -16.07 6.48 -3.54
N ALA A 139 -16.57 6.32 -4.76
CA ALA A 139 -17.63 5.40 -5.12
C ALA A 139 -17.11 4.44 -6.19
N PHE A 140 -17.64 3.22 -6.21
CA PHE A 140 -17.21 2.18 -7.15
C PHE A 140 -18.38 1.57 -7.91
N PHE A 141 -18.11 1.15 -9.14
CA PHE A 141 -18.95 0.24 -9.91
C PHE A 141 -18.76 -1.18 -9.38
N ALA A 142 -19.77 -1.71 -8.69
CA ALA A 142 -19.66 -2.97 -7.95
C ALA A 142 -19.19 -4.14 -8.82
N GLU A 143 -19.72 -4.21 -10.04
CA GLU A 143 -19.47 -5.24 -11.04
C GLU A 143 -18.03 -5.25 -11.59
N LYS A 144 -17.26 -4.18 -11.36
CA LYS A 144 -15.87 -4.06 -11.82
C LYS A 144 -14.85 -4.42 -10.73
N ILE A 145 -15.27 -4.52 -9.47
CA ILE A 145 -14.35 -4.72 -8.35
C ILE A 145 -13.96 -6.20 -8.23
N PRO A 146 -12.67 -6.52 -8.11
CA PRO A 146 -12.23 -7.89 -7.99
C PRO A 146 -12.66 -8.50 -6.64
N HIS A 147 -12.88 -9.81 -6.62
CA HIS A 147 -13.25 -10.53 -5.41
C HIS A 147 -12.04 -10.84 -4.53
N ALA A 148 -12.09 -10.46 -3.25
CA ALA A 148 -11.10 -10.79 -2.21
C ALA A 148 -9.64 -10.46 -2.56
N LYS A 149 -9.44 -9.35 -3.28
CA LYS A 149 -8.14 -8.97 -3.82
C LYS A 149 -7.76 -7.54 -3.45
N LEU A 150 -6.44 -7.36 -3.34
CA LEU A 150 -5.79 -6.05 -3.30
C LEU A 150 -5.85 -5.42 -4.70
N PHE A 151 -6.10 -4.12 -4.77
CA PHE A 151 -6.07 -3.36 -6.01
C PHE A 151 -5.77 -1.88 -5.76
N THR A 152 -5.44 -1.17 -6.84
CA THR A 152 -5.40 0.30 -6.89
C THR A 152 -6.29 0.80 -8.03
N VAL A 153 -6.49 2.11 -8.11
CA VAL A 153 -7.28 2.76 -9.16
C VAL A 153 -6.46 3.83 -9.89
N PRO A 154 -6.73 4.08 -11.18
CA PRO A 154 -6.01 5.10 -11.97
C PRO A 154 -6.01 6.48 -11.32
N GLU A 155 -7.10 6.86 -10.65
CA GLU A 155 -7.30 8.16 -10.00
C GLU A 155 -6.46 8.35 -8.73
N LYS A 156 -6.02 7.27 -8.08
CA LYS A 156 -5.30 7.28 -6.80
C LYS A 156 -4.32 6.11 -6.68
N ARG A 157 -3.27 6.13 -7.50
CA ARG A 157 -2.29 5.02 -7.58
C ARG A 157 -1.61 4.68 -6.24
N SER A 158 -1.29 5.69 -5.42
CA SER A 158 -0.68 5.50 -4.08
C SER A 158 -1.69 5.12 -2.99
N THR A 159 -2.92 4.75 -3.33
CA THR A 159 -3.91 4.24 -2.37
C THR A 159 -4.23 2.79 -2.70
N TYR A 160 -4.04 1.91 -1.72
CA TYR A 160 -4.41 0.51 -1.85
C TYR A 160 -5.81 0.28 -1.31
N TYR A 161 -6.55 -0.56 -2.02
CA TYR A 161 -7.89 -0.99 -1.67
C TYR A 161 -7.96 -2.50 -1.56
N PHE A 162 -8.83 -2.98 -0.66
CA PHE A 162 -9.16 -4.38 -0.52
C PHE A 162 -10.69 -4.54 -0.56
N ALA A 163 -11.18 -5.45 -1.40
CA ALA A 163 -12.61 -5.71 -1.53
C ALA A 163 -13.00 -7.02 -0.84
N GLU A 164 -13.96 -6.91 0.08
CA GLU A 164 -14.58 -8.04 0.77
C GLU A 164 -15.98 -8.28 0.19
N HIS A 165 -16.22 -9.51 -0.27
CA HIS A 165 -17.53 -9.95 -0.72
C HIS A 165 -18.17 -10.70 0.45
N HIS A 166 -19.43 -10.48 0.78
CA HIS A 166 -20.09 -11.29 1.81
C HIS A 166 -20.84 -12.46 1.17
N PRO A 167 -20.83 -13.66 1.79
CA PRO A 167 -20.09 -14.07 2.98
C PRO A 167 -18.77 -14.78 2.59
N ASP A 168 -17.81 -14.05 2.05
CA ASP A 168 -16.49 -14.61 1.74
C ASP A 168 -15.71 -14.83 3.04
N ASN A 169 -15.72 -16.07 3.49
CA ASN A 169 -14.97 -16.53 4.66
C ASN A 169 -13.59 -17.09 4.28
N SER A 170 -13.01 -16.67 3.14
CA SER A 170 -11.69 -17.15 2.74
C SER A 170 -10.64 -16.74 3.77
N GLU A 171 -10.19 -17.69 4.60
CA GLU A 171 -9.11 -17.48 5.57
C GLU A 171 -7.76 -17.14 4.91
N ASN A 172 -7.67 -17.29 3.58
CA ASN A 172 -6.45 -17.10 2.82
C ASN A 172 -6.36 -15.71 2.14
N ASN A 173 -7.28 -14.80 2.44
CA ASN A 173 -7.23 -13.45 1.88
C ASN A 173 -6.33 -12.51 2.72
N PHE A 174 -5.82 -11.46 2.07
CA PHE A 174 -4.87 -10.52 2.67
C PHE A 174 -5.35 -9.92 4.00
N LYS A 175 -6.59 -9.44 4.05
CA LYS A 175 -7.16 -8.81 5.25
C LYS A 175 -7.27 -9.81 6.40
N HIS A 176 -7.78 -11.01 6.14
CA HIS A 176 -7.90 -12.05 7.16
C HIS A 176 -6.54 -12.45 7.72
N ILE A 177 -5.51 -12.59 6.87
CA ILE A 177 -4.15 -12.94 7.31
C ILE A 177 -3.58 -11.85 8.22
N VAL A 178 -3.74 -10.57 7.86
CA VAL A 178 -3.29 -9.43 8.68
C VAL A 178 -3.98 -9.43 10.04
N GLU A 179 -5.31 -9.57 10.07
CA GLU A 179 -6.10 -9.53 11.30
C GLU A 179 -5.84 -10.75 12.20
N LYS A 180 -5.83 -11.96 11.65
CA LYS A 180 -5.62 -13.22 12.40
C LYS A 180 -4.25 -13.28 13.07
N ASN A 181 -3.23 -12.73 12.43
CA ASN A 181 -1.86 -12.71 12.96
C ASN A 181 -1.52 -11.46 13.77
N ASN A 182 -2.49 -10.54 13.97
CA ASN A 182 -2.28 -9.27 14.67
C ASN A 182 -1.11 -8.45 14.09
N LEU A 183 -0.95 -8.45 12.77
CA LEU A 183 0.15 -7.72 12.12
C LEU A 183 -0.08 -6.21 12.29
N PHE A 184 0.93 -5.53 12.82
CA PHE A 184 0.85 -4.12 13.19
C PHE A 184 1.38 -3.20 12.09
N GLY A 185 0.70 -2.08 11.87
CA GLY A 185 1.23 -0.94 11.12
C GLY A 185 0.33 -0.41 10.00
N ILE A 186 -0.76 -1.11 9.69
CA ILE A 186 -1.84 -0.67 8.81
C ILE A 186 -3.22 -0.86 9.45
N GLU A 187 -4.23 -0.18 8.92
CA GLU A 187 -5.64 -0.36 9.24
C GLU A 187 -6.50 -0.46 7.97
N PHE A 188 -7.60 -1.21 8.05
CA PHE A 188 -8.60 -1.33 6.99
C PHE A 188 -9.76 -0.37 7.25
N VAL A 189 -9.79 0.75 6.54
CA VAL A 189 -10.83 1.76 6.70
C VAL A 189 -11.93 1.53 5.66
N LYS A 190 -13.15 1.21 6.10
CA LYS A 190 -14.31 1.10 5.18
C LYS A 190 -14.52 2.43 4.46
N VAL A 191 -14.43 2.43 3.12
CA VAL A 191 -14.61 3.64 2.30
C VAL A 191 -15.83 3.58 1.41
N TRP A 192 -16.34 2.38 1.11
CA TRP A 192 -17.50 2.19 0.25
C TRP A 192 -18.19 0.86 0.56
N GLU A 193 -19.50 0.82 0.33
CA GLU A 193 -20.35 -0.35 0.45
C GLU A 193 -21.47 -0.23 -0.58
N GLY A 194 -21.74 -1.31 -1.30
CA GLY A 194 -22.80 -1.42 -2.31
C GLY A 194 -23.37 -2.82 -2.42
#